data_AF-A0A7W0VI72-F1
#
_entry.id   AF-A0A7W0VI72-F1
#
_cell.length_a   1.000
_cell.length_b   1.000
_cell.length_c   1.000
_cell.angle_alpha   90.00
_cell.angle_beta   90.00
_cell.angle_gamma   90.00
#
_symmetry.space_group_name_H-M   'P 1'
#
loop_
_entity.id
_entity.type
_entity.pdbx_description
1 polymer ?
#
loop_
_entity_poly.entity_id
_entity_poly.type
_entity_poly.pdbx_seq_one_letter_code
_entity_poly.pdbx_strand_id
1 'polypeptide(L)'
;MTSHDAPSKPPRDEAVLEVVFLHELRAAGATAKDHVCLRVRGPGGATFDPSRALIAAIQKTYPSAIAASECSGGGPRPVQTKAGAAALICDIGPVIWDGAEVARVEGGGASRGGAMEIREVEYRVEGQGGAFRVTADRVLRQN
;
A
#
# COMPACT_ATOMS: atom_id res chain seq x y z
N MET A 1 -24.16 22.43 20.53
CA MET A 1 -24.16 23.46 19.47
C MET A 1 -22.82 24.16 19.59
N THR A 2 -21.85 24.12 18.69
CA THR A 2 -21.66 23.90 17.23
C THR A 2 -20.16 23.59 17.09
N SER A 3 -19.64 22.75 16.19
CA SER A 3 -19.60 22.84 14.72
C SER A 3 -19.16 21.46 14.20
N HIS A 4 -19.92 20.74 13.37
CA HIS A 4 -19.80 20.72 11.90
C HIS A 4 -18.57 21.44 11.33
N ASP A 5 -17.57 20.71 10.83
CA ASP A 5 -16.93 21.04 9.54
C ASP A 5 -16.08 19.90 8.92
N ALA A 6 -16.43 19.60 7.67
CA ALA A 6 -15.78 18.85 6.57
C ALA A 6 -15.18 17.43 6.76
N PRO A 7 -15.33 16.52 5.76
CA PRO A 7 -14.51 15.32 5.67
C PRO A 7 -13.07 15.76 5.40
N SER A 8 -12.22 15.66 6.42
CA SER A 8 -10.79 15.88 6.32
C SER A 8 -10.28 15.08 5.13
N LYS A 9 -9.60 15.76 4.20
CA LYS A 9 -8.73 15.06 3.24
C LYS A 9 -7.98 13.95 3.99
N PRO A 10 -7.79 12.76 3.40
CA PRO A 10 -6.97 11.73 4.04
C PRO A 10 -5.67 12.39 4.52
N PRO A 11 -5.19 12.05 5.74
CA PRO A 11 -3.90 12.52 6.22
C PRO A 11 -2.88 12.42 5.10
N ARG A 12 -2.01 13.42 4.94
CA ARG A 12 -1.11 13.57 3.78
C ARG A 12 -0.38 12.27 3.42
N ASP A 13 0.00 11.49 4.43
CA ASP A 13 0.63 10.17 4.30
C ASP A 13 -0.31 9.13 3.67
N GLU A 14 -1.59 9.10 4.03
CA GLU A 14 -2.57 8.18 3.44
C GLU A 14 -2.77 8.44 1.95
N ALA A 15 -2.76 9.71 1.52
CA ALA A 15 -2.86 10.05 0.10
C ALA A 15 -1.64 9.54 -0.69
N VAL A 16 -0.46 9.61 -0.08
CA VAL A 16 0.78 9.04 -0.66
C VAL A 16 0.70 7.51 -0.68
N LEU A 17 0.32 6.88 0.44
CA LEU A 17 0.19 5.43 0.55
C LEU A 17 -0.82 4.90 -0.47
N GLU A 18 -1.98 5.53 -0.64
CA GLU A 18 -3.00 5.17 -1.63
C GLU A 18 -2.39 5.09 -3.04
N VAL A 19 -1.69 6.16 -3.45
CA VAL A 19 -1.09 6.24 -4.78
C VAL A 19 -0.04 5.15 -4.99
N VAL A 20 0.80 4.88 -3.99
CA VAL A 20 1.84 3.86 -4.08
C VAL A 20 1.24 2.45 -4.08
N PHE A 21 0.23 2.16 -3.25
CA PHE A 21 -0.50 0.88 -3.29
C PHE A 21 -1.12 0.62 -4.66
N LEU A 22 -1.83 1.60 -5.22
CA LEU A 22 -2.46 1.46 -6.53
C LEU A 22 -1.43 1.26 -7.65
N HIS A 23 -0.28 1.95 -7.54
CA HIS A 23 0.84 1.79 -8.46
C HIS A 23 1.41 0.37 -8.42
N GLU A 24 1.72 -0.14 -7.22
CA GLU A 24 2.32 -1.46 -7.01
C GLU A 24 1.40 -2.60 -7.41
N LEU A 25 0.13 -2.53 -7.03
CA LEU A 25 -0.87 -3.53 -7.42
C LEU A 25 -1.02 -3.59 -8.95
N ARG A 26 -1.01 -2.43 -9.62
CA ARG A 26 -1.05 -2.37 -11.07
C ARG A 26 0.22 -2.94 -11.71
N ALA A 27 1.39 -2.61 -11.16
CA ALA A 27 2.67 -3.12 -11.64
C ALA A 27 2.77 -4.66 -11.52
N ALA A 28 2.15 -5.23 -10.49
CA ALA A 28 2.02 -6.68 -10.30
C ALA A 28 0.93 -7.33 -11.17
N GLY A 29 0.23 -6.56 -12.02
CA GLY A 29 -0.84 -7.06 -12.88
C GLY A 29 -2.12 -7.45 -12.13
N ALA A 30 -2.32 -6.94 -10.92
CA ALA A 30 -3.54 -7.18 -10.16
C ALA A 30 -4.76 -6.61 -10.90
N THR A 31 -5.88 -7.31 -10.77
CA THR A 31 -7.18 -6.95 -11.33
C THR A 31 -8.20 -6.74 -10.22
N ALA A 32 -9.34 -6.15 -10.55
CA ALA A 32 -10.44 -5.96 -9.59
C ALA A 32 -11.03 -7.28 -9.02
N LYS A 33 -10.67 -8.43 -9.60
CA LYS A 33 -11.10 -9.76 -9.11
C LYS A 33 -10.12 -10.38 -8.12
N ASP A 34 -8.91 -9.85 -8.00
CA ASP A 34 -7.90 -10.38 -7.10
C ASP A 34 -8.19 -9.96 -5.65
N HIS A 35 -7.97 -10.89 -4.73
CA HIS A 35 -7.95 -10.55 -3.30
C HIS A 35 -6.63 -9.87 -2.96
N VAL A 36 -6.69 -8.81 -2.16
CA VAL A 36 -5.52 -8.01 -1.80
C VAL A 36 -5.46 -7.81 -0.29
N CYS A 37 -4.32 -8.10 0.30
CA CYS A 37 -3.99 -7.91 1.70
C CYS A 37 -3.04 -6.70 1.79
N LEU A 38 -3.49 -5.65 2.46
CA LEU A 38 -2.78 -4.39 2.54
C LEU A 38 -2.06 -4.25 3.89
N ARG A 39 -0.80 -3.83 3.88
CA ARG A 39 0.01 -3.64 5.09
C ARG A 39 0.81 -2.34 5.00
N VAL A 40 0.86 -1.58 6.08
CA VAL A 40 1.69 -0.37 6.16
C VAL A 40 2.91 -0.64 7.03
N ARG A 41 4.09 -0.18 6.62
CA ARG A 41 5.31 -0.16 7.44
C ARG A 41 5.54 1.23 8.02
N GLY A 42 5.71 1.31 9.33
CA GLY A 42 6.13 2.51 10.02
C GLY A 42 7.65 2.65 10.11
N PRO A 43 8.14 3.77 10.65
CA PRO A 43 9.56 3.97 10.90
C PRO A 43 10.16 2.83 11.74
N GLY A 44 11.35 2.34 11.37
CA GLY A 44 11.99 1.22 12.06
C GLY A 44 11.47 -0.17 11.69
N GLY A 45 10.59 -0.28 10.68
CA GLY A 45 10.15 -1.56 10.11
C GLY A 45 8.95 -2.21 10.80
N ALA A 46 8.35 -1.55 11.79
CA ALA A 46 7.13 -2.03 12.42
C ALA A 46 5.97 -2.08 11.40
N THR A 47 5.23 -3.17 11.36
CA THR A 47 4.11 -3.36 10.42
C THR A 47 2.76 -3.17 11.10
N PHE A 48 1.84 -2.50 10.42
CA PHE A 48 0.49 -2.20 10.89
C PHE A 48 -0.55 -2.44 9.80
N ASP A 49 -1.80 -2.57 10.20
CA ASP A 49 -2.91 -2.51 9.25
C ASP A 49 -3.10 -1.06 8.76
N PRO A 50 -3.42 -0.86 7.47
CA PRO A 50 -3.83 0.44 6.97
C PRO A 50 -5.13 0.91 7.63
N SER A 51 -5.36 2.23 7.63
CA SER A 51 -6.61 2.77 8.15
C SER A 51 -7.82 2.32 7.31
N ARG A 52 -9.01 2.35 7.91
CA ARG A 52 -10.26 2.03 7.20
C ARG A 52 -10.51 2.95 6.01
N ALA A 53 -10.11 4.22 6.10
CA ALA A 53 -10.27 5.19 5.02
C ALA A 53 -9.40 4.83 3.81
N LEU A 54 -8.14 4.47 4.06
CA LEU A 54 -7.21 4.02 3.02
C LEU A 54 -7.67 2.71 2.35
N ILE A 55 -8.15 1.73 3.14
CA ILE A 55 -8.72 0.49 2.60
C ILE A 55 -9.92 0.82 1.70
N ALA A 56 -10.85 1.65 2.16
CA ALA A 56 -12.03 2.04 1.39
C ALA A 56 -11.67 2.79 0.09
N ALA A 57 -10.59 3.58 0.09
CA ALA A 57 -10.09 4.24 -1.11
C ALA A 57 -9.56 3.22 -2.14
N ILE A 58 -8.75 2.26 -1.70
CA ILE A 58 -8.19 1.19 -2.56
C ILE A 58 -9.30 0.26 -3.08
N GLN A 59 -10.33 -0.01 -2.26
CA GLN A 59 -11.49 -0.84 -2.63
C GLN A 59 -12.28 -0.30 -3.84
N LYS A 60 -12.17 1.00 -4.15
CA LYS A 60 -12.77 1.56 -5.38
C LYS A 60 -12.17 0.94 -6.65
N THR A 61 -10.92 0.48 -6.60
CA THR A 61 -10.23 -0.19 -7.72
C THR A 61 -10.14 -1.70 -7.50
N TYR A 62 -9.91 -2.13 -6.26
CA TYR A 62 -9.76 -3.54 -5.86
C TYR A 62 -10.78 -3.89 -4.78
N PRO A 63 -12.05 -4.19 -5.12
CA PRO A 63 -13.14 -4.36 -4.16
C PRO A 63 -12.90 -5.39 -3.05
N SER A 64 -12.03 -6.37 -3.28
CA SER A 64 -11.65 -7.40 -2.32
C SER A 64 -10.43 -7.06 -1.47
N ALA A 65 -9.95 -5.80 -1.49
CA ALA A 65 -8.87 -5.34 -0.65
C ALA A 65 -9.27 -5.31 0.83
N ILE A 66 -8.44 -5.89 1.69
CA ILE A 66 -8.64 -6.02 3.13
C ILE A 66 -7.33 -5.76 3.89
N ALA A 67 -7.41 -5.62 5.21
CA ALA A 67 -6.24 -5.46 6.06
C ALA A 67 -5.40 -6.76 6.08
N ALA A 68 -4.08 -6.64 6.18
CA ALA A 68 -3.19 -7.80 6.21
C ALA A 68 -3.43 -8.71 7.43
N SER A 69 -3.92 -8.18 8.56
CA SER A 69 -4.35 -9.00 9.71
C SER A 69 -5.55 -9.90 9.42
N GLU A 70 -6.28 -9.66 8.32
CA GLU A 70 -7.37 -10.51 7.82
C GLU A 70 -6.90 -11.57 6.82
N CYS A 71 -5.59 -11.61 6.57
CA CYS A 71 -4.93 -12.61 5.77
C CYS A 71 -3.99 -13.46 6.61
N SER A 72 -3.56 -14.57 6.04
CA SER A 72 -2.60 -15.50 6.63
C SER A 72 -1.66 -16.03 5.55
N GLY A 73 -0.53 -16.61 5.98
CA GLY A 73 0.52 -17.04 5.04
C GLY A 73 1.58 -15.97 4.81
N GLY A 74 2.30 -16.07 3.69
CA GLY A 74 3.50 -15.27 3.43
C GLY A 74 4.80 -16.02 3.74
N GLY A 75 5.89 -15.61 3.08
CA GLY A 75 7.18 -16.31 3.14
C GLY A 75 7.18 -17.60 2.31
N PRO A 76 7.47 -18.78 2.87
CA PRO A 76 7.50 -20.03 2.09
C PRO A 76 6.09 -20.50 1.65
N ARG A 77 5.02 -19.93 2.20
CA ARG A 77 3.64 -20.28 1.87
C ARG A 77 2.93 -19.13 1.15
N PRO A 78 2.02 -19.43 0.21
CA PRO A 78 1.14 -18.42 -0.37
C PRO A 78 0.31 -17.68 0.67
N VAL A 79 0.01 -16.43 0.37
CA VAL A 79 -0.90 -15.57 1.12
C VAL A 79 -2.33 -15.93 0.75
N GLN A 80 -3.17 -16.05 1.77
CA GLN A 80 -4.58 -16.34 1.63
C GLN A 80 -5.39 -15.44 2.57
N THR A 81 -6.60 -15.08 2.15
CA THR A 81 -7.59 -14.50 3.06
C THR A 81 -7.94 -15.52 4.15
N LYS A 82 -8.48 -15.07 5.30
CA LYS A 82 -9.00 -16.00 6.33
C LYS A 82 -10.09 -16.96 5.82
N ALA A 83 -10.77 -16.59 4.73
CA ALA A 83 -11.74 -17.45 4.05
C ALA A 83 -11.08 -18.50 3.11
N GLY A 84 -9.75 -18.53 3.01
CA GLY A 84 -8.99 -19.51 2.24
C GLY A 84 -8.76 -19.14 0.77
N ALA A 85 -9.18 -17.95 0.32
CA ALA A 85 -8.95 -17.50 -1.05
C ALA A 85 -7.50 -17.01 -1.22
N ALA A 86 -6.85 -17.37 -2.34
CA ALA A 86 -5.52 -16.85 -2.66
C ALA A 86 -5.54 -15.32 -2.79
N ALA A 87 -4.53 -14.65 -2.25
CA ALA A 87 -4.45 -13.20 -2.24
C ALA A 87 -3.03 -12.70 -2.56
N LEU A 88 -2.95 -11.46 -3.03
CA LEU A 88 -1.72 -10.69 -3.08
C LEU A 88 -1.52 -10.00 -1.73
N ILE A 89 -0.32 -10.03 -1.17
CA ILE A 89 0.07 -9.09 -0.11
C ILE A 89 0.83 -7.94 -0.74
N CYS A 90 0.53 -6.72 -0.31
CA CYS A 90 1.30 -5.53 -0.65
C CYS A 90 1.65 -4.81 0.64
N ASP A 91 2.94 -4.52 0.83
CA ASP A 91 3.42 -3.74 1.97
C ASP A 91 4.16 -2.48 1.54
N ILE A 92 3.70 -1.35 2.07
CA ILE A 92 4.17 -0.02 1.69
C ILE A 92 4.50 0.80 2.94
N GLY A 93 5.55 1.60 2.86
CA GLY A 93 6.06 2.46 3.91
C GLY A 93 7.49 2.07 4.35
N PRO A 94 8.14 2.91 5.17
CA PRO A 94 7.62 4.17 5.71
C PRO A 94 7.48 5.27 4.65
N VAL A 95 6.63 6.27 4.93
CA VAL A 95 6.59 7.53 4.18
C VAL A 95 7.60 8.50 4.81
N ILE A 96 8.54 8.99 4.02
CA ILE A 96 9.60 9.91 4.43
C ILE A 96 9.46 11.19 3.61
N TRP A 97 9.23 12.33 4.26
CA TRP A 97 9.04 13.60 3.57
C TRP A 97 10.36 14.33 3.35
N ASP A 98 10.71 14.60 2.09
CA ASP A 98 11.88 15.41 1.70
C ASP A 98 11.50 16.88 1.39
N GLY A 99 10.22 17.23 1.55
CA GLY A 99 9.73 18.59 1.31
C GLY A 99 8.22 18.73 1.50
N ALA A 100 7.68 19.89 1.14
CA ALA A 100 6.25 20.20 1.29
C ALA A 100 5.34 19.41 0.34
N GLU A 101 5.87 18.89 -0.78
CA GLU A 101 5.10 18.12 -1.77
C GLU A 101 5.87 16.89 -2.27
N VAL A 102 7.00 16.52 -1.64
CA VAL A 102 7.85 15.40 -2.10
C VAL A 102 8.06 14.39 -0.98
N ALA A 103 7.70 13.14 -1.24
CA ALA A 103 7.90 12.00 -0.34
C ALA A 103 8.73 10.90 -1.00
N ARG A 104 9.47 10.18 -0.19
CA ARG A 104 10.02 8.85 -0.48
C ARG A 104 9.23 7.79 0.27
N VAL A 105 8.94 6.68 -0.37
CA VAL A 105 8.18 5.58 0.21
C VAL A 105 8.80 4.26 -0.19
N GLU A 106 9.06 3.40 0.77
CA GLU A 106 9.56 2.06 0.45
C GLU A 106 8.40 1.08 0.23
N GLY A 107 8.42 0.27 -0.81
CA GLY A 107 7.46 -0.80 -1.07
C GLY A 107 8.15 -2.15 -1.18
N GLY A 108 7.53 -3.21 -0.68
CA GLY A 108 7.95 -4.60 -0.86
C GLY A 108 7.44 -5.23 -2.17
N GLY A 109 6.77 -4.47 -3.04
CA GLY A 109 5.99 -5.02 -4.14
C GLY A 109 4.66 -5.62 -3.70
N ALA A 110 3.83 -5.99 -4.68
CA ALA A 110 2.70 -6.89 -4.47
C ALA A 110 3.10 -8.33 -4.87
N SER A 111 2.95 -9.29 -3.97
CA SER A 111 3.33 -10.70 -4.17
C SER A 111 2.26 -11.64 -3.66
N ARG A 112 2.13 -12.82 -4.28
CA ARG A 112 1.24 -13.89 -3.77
C ARG A 112 1.81 -14.59 -2.54
N GLY A 113 3.09 -14.39 -2.22
CA GLY A 113 3.82 -15.24 -1.26
C GLY A 113 4.01 -16.67 -1.78
N GLY A 114 5.02 -17.36 -1.27
CA GLY A 114 5.48 -18.64 -1.80
C GLY A 114 6.75 -18.45 -2.63
N ALA A 115 7.88 -18.81 -2.02
CA ALA A 115 9.27 -18.45 -2.39
C ALA A 115 9.58 -16.94 -2.22
N MET A 116 10.74 -16.66 -1.60
CA MET A 116 11.15 -15.34 -1.09
C MET A 116 11.54 -14.36 -2.21
N GLU A 117 10.59 -13.90 -3.02
CA GLU A 117 10.81 -12.70 -3.83
C GLU A 117 10.66 -11.47 -2.94
N ILE A 118 11.79 -11.00 -2.42
CA ILE A 118 11.88 -9.71 -1.72
C ILE A 118 12.26 -8.69 -2.80
N ARG A 119 11.30 -7.85 -3.19
CA ARG A 119 11.55 -6.70 -4.06
C ARG A 119 11.32 -5.42 -3.25
N GLU A 120 12.38 -4.79 -2.79
CA GLU A 120 12.28 -3.50 -2.12
C GLU A 120 12.49 -2.39 -3.13
N VAL A 121 11.55 -1.46 -3.20
CA VAL A 121 11.56 -0.32 -4.14
C VAL A 121 11.37 0.96 -3.35
N GLU A 122 12.18 1.96 -3.60
CA GLU A 122 11.95 3.32 -3.15
C GLU A 122 11.17 4.09 -4.22
N TYR A 123 10.02 4.63 -3.86
CA TYR A 123 9.17 5.46 -4.69
C TYR A 123 9.36 6.92 -4.33
N ARG A 124 9.61 7.75 -5.33
CA ARG A 124 9.47 9.19 -5.21
C ARG A 124 8.05 9.59 -5.60
N VAL A 125 7.38 10.31 -4.71
CA VAL A 125 6.00 10.76 -4.88
C VAL A 125 5.98 12.28 -4.80
N GLU A 126 5.41 12.93 -5.81
CA GLU A 126 5.32 14.39 -5.90
C GLU A 126 3.85 14.84 -5.98
N GLY A 127 3.55 15.92 -5.27
CA GLY A 127 2.26 16.59 -5.33
C GLY A 127 2.16 17.48 -6.57
N GLN A 128 1.10 17.28 -7.35
CA GLN A 128 0.82 18.03 -8.57
C GLN A 128 -0.66 18.40 -8.61
N GLY A 129 -0.98 19.70 -8.49
CA GLY A 129 -2.36 20.18 -8.62
C GLY A 129 -3.32 19.65 -7.55
N GLY A 130 -2.82 19.38 -6.34
CA GLY A 130 -3.63 18.89 -5.21
C GLY A 130 -3.80 17.37 -5.13
N ALA A 131 -3.07 16.61 -5.95
CA ALA A 131 -3.00 15.15 -5.89
C ALA A 131 -1.54 14.66 -5.93
N PHE A 132 -1.24 13.52 -5.33
CA PHE A 132 0.08 12.89 -5.35
C PHE A 132 0.23 11.93 -6.54
N ARG A 133 1.45 11.80 -7.06
CA ARG A 133 1.79 10.84 -8.14
C ARG A 133 3.18 10.26 -7.91
N VAL A 134 3.36 8.97 -8.19
CA VAL A 134 4.69 8.36 -8.30
C VAL A 134 5.37 8.96 -9.53
N THR A 135 6.54 9.57 -9.35
CA THR A 135 7.33 10.20 -10.42
C THR A 135 8.63 9.47 -10.73
N ALA A 136 9.13 8.67 -9.78
CA ALA A 136 10.26 7.78 -9.98
C ALA A 136 10.17 6.59 -9.05
N ASP A 137 10.77 5.49 -9.44
CA ASP A 137 10.98 4.30 -8.64
C ASP A 137 12.43 3.82 -8.75
N ARG A 138 12.97 3.29 -7.66
CA ARG A 138 14.32 2.74 -7.59
C ARG A 138 14.29 1.42 -6.85
N VAL A 139 14.69 0.34 -7.51
CA VAL A 139 14.87 -0.95 -6.84
C VAL A 139 16.06 -0.86 -5.87
N LEU A 140 15.79 -1.04 -4.59
CA LEU A 140 16.78 -1.08 -3.51
C LEU A 140 17.36 -2.49 -3.36
N ARG A 141 16.50 -3.50 -3.47
CA ARG A 141 16.87 -4.92 -3.35
C ARG A 141 15.94 -5.78 -4.20
N GLN A 142 16.51 -6.78 -4.85
CA GLN A 142 15.76 -7.83 -5.53
C GLN A 142 16.57 -9.13 -5.41
N ASN A 143 15.92 -10.18 -4.93
CA ASN A 143 16.50 -11.52 -4.77
C ASN A 143 15.73 -12.54 -5.60
#